data_AF-A0A2V9RY82-F1
#
_entry.id   AF-A0A2V9RY82-F1
#
_cell.length_a   1.000
_cell.length_b   1.000
_cell.length_c   1.000
_cell.angle_alpha   90.00
_cell.angle_beta   90.00
_cell.angle_gamma   90.00
#
_symmetry.space_group_name_H-M   'P 1'
#
loop_
_entity.id
_entity.type
_entity.pdbx_description
1 polymer ?
#
loop_
_entity_poly.entity_id
_entity_poly.type
_entity_poly.pdbx_seq_one_letter_code
_entity_poly.pdbx_strand_id
1 'polypeptide(L)'
;MAETPETNKPDFRNGFPIHDLGDGSMISGQADGEELVLVRRGDEVFAFGAHCTHYGGPLAEGLIVDDTVRCPWHHACFSLRNGEALRAPALDPVPCWRVERLGDRIFVREKVSPSAPKRGTEGPSSVVIVGGGAAGLAAADMLRREGYDGPLTIVSADASPPVDRPILSKDYLAGTAQEDWIPLRPSDYYRDRRINLLLHSRVSSLDTKRRRIVLENGEGLEFGALLLATGADPVRLPIEGAADSQLHYLRTFADSKAIIAKAASAKRVVVVGASFIGLEVAASLRARGILV
;
A
#
# COMPACT_ATOMS: atom_id res chain seq x y z
N MET A 1 25.51 -6.80 24.46
CA MET A 1 24.17 -7.19 23.98
C MET A 1 23.22 -6.80 25.09
N ALA A 2 22.48 -5.71 24.91
CA ALA A 2 21.46 -5.34 25.89
C ALA A 2 20.31 -6.34 25.75
N GLU A 3 20.02 -7.08 26.82
CA GLU A 3 18.83 -7.92 26.92
C GLU A 3 17.61 -7.02 26.79
N THR A 4 16.81 -7.23 25.75
CA THR A 4 15.49 -6.63 25.62
C THR A 4 14.66 -7.16 26.79
N PRO A 5 14.07 -6.31 27.64
CA PRO A 5 13.24 -6.81 28.74
C PRO A 5 12.08 -7.60 28.14
N GLU A 6 11.90 -8.85 28.57
CA GLU A 6 10.68 -9.61 28.29
C GLU A 6 9.51 -8.80 28.83
N THR A 7 8.85 -8.04 27.96
CA THR A 7 7.56 -7.45 28.30
C THR A 7 6.63 -8.62 28.52
N ASN A 8 6.24 -8.84 29.78
CA ASN A 8 5.31 -9.88 30.20
C ASN A 8 3.92 -9.57 29.65
N LYS A 9 3.77 -9.67 28.33
CA LYS A 9 2.53 -9.42 27.60
C LYS A 9 1.53 -10.51 28.01
N PRO A 10 0.27 -10.17 28.33
CA PRO A 10 -0.71 -11.16 28.72
C PRO A 10 -0.91 -12.19 27.60
N ASP A 11 -0.90 -13.47 27.98
CA ASP A 11 -1.27 -14.55 27.08
C ASP A 11 -2.79 -14.73 27.11
N PHE A 12 -3.44 -14.36 26.02
CA PHE A 12 -4.89 -14.40 25.89
C PHE A 12 -5.45 -15.82 25.70
N ARG A 13 -4.60 -16.84 25.51
CA ARG A 13 -5.01 -18.26 25.61
C ARG A 13 -5.45 -18.63 27.02
N ASN A 14 -4.88 -17.96 28.03
CA ASN A 14 -5.17 -18.22 29.44
C ASN A 14 -6.39 -17.44 29.98
N GLY A 15 -7.03 -16.63 29.12
CA GLY A 15 -8.19 -15.84 29.45
C GLY A 15 -7.85 -14.49 30.08
N PHE A 16 -8.47 -13.42 29.58
CA PHE A 16 -8.30 -12.05 30.04
C PHE A 16 -9.58 -11.53 30.72
N PRO A 17 -9.52 -10.89 31.90
CA PRO A 17 -10.72 -10.38 32.57
C PRO A 17 -11.39 -9.26 31.75
N ILE A 18 -12.68 -9.40 31.43
CA ILE A 18 -13.41 -8.42 30.61
C ILE A 18 -13.57 -7.05 31.28
N HIS A 19 -13.51 -7.01 32.61
CA HIS A 19 -13.59 -5.76 33.37
C HIS A 19 -12.30 -4.92 33.25
N ASP A 20 -11.18 -5.56 32.94
CA ASP A 20 -9.90 -4.89 32.66
C ASP A 20 -9.83 -4.37 31.22
N LEU A 21 -10.78 -4.77 30.35
CA LEU A 21 -10.91 -4.27 28.97
C LEU A 21 -12.08 -3.28 28.88
N GLY A 22 -11.76 -2.00 29.01
CA GLY A 22 -12.72 -0.90 28.85
C GLY A 22 -13.32 -0.83 27.45
N ASP A 23 -14.51 -0.24 27.32
CA ASP A 23 -15.13 -0.03 26.01
C ASP A 23 -14.29 0.93 25.16
N GLY A 24 -14.01 0.54 23.92
CA GLY A 24 -13.12 1.26 23.00
C GLY A 24 -11.63 1.18 23.34
N SER A 25 -11.24 0.58 24.47
CA SER A 25 -9.84 0.42 24.84
C SER A 25 -9.18 -0.70 24.03
N MET A 26 -7.89 -0.51 23.74
CA MET A 26 -7.04 -1.52 23.11
C MET A 26 -5.99 -2.02 24.11
N ILE A 27 -5.83 -3.34 24.21
CA ILE A 27 -4.82 -3.98 25.06
C ILE A 27 -3.97 -4.92 24.21
N SER A 28 -2.66 -4.68 24.20
CA SER A 28 -1.69 -5.57 23.55
C SER A 28 -1.45 -6.82 24.39
N GLY A 29 -1.31 -7.95 23.72
CA GLY A 29 -0.91 -9.21 24.33
C GLY A 29 -0.44 -10.20 23.27
N GLN A 30 -0.50 -11.49 23.59
CA GLN A 30 -0.10 -12.53 22.67
C GLN A 30 -1.01 -13.76 22.74
N ALA A 31 -1.00 -14.57 21.68
CA ALA A 31 -1.53 -15.92 21.67
C ALA A 31 -0.64 -16.79 20.77
N ASP A 32 -0.21 -17.94 21.29
CA ASP A 32 0.72 -18.86 20.62
C ASP A 32 2.03 -18.21 20.14
N GLY A 33 2.53 -17.21 20.87
CA GLY A 33 3.74 -16.46 20.52
C GLY A 33 3.53 -15.35 19.50
N GLU A 34 2.30 -15.13 19.02
CA GLU A 34 1.98 -14.05 18.09
C GLU A 34 1.37 -12.84 18.79
N GLU A 35 1.85 -11.65 18.44
CA GLU A 35 1.36 -10.40 19.03
C GLU A 35 0.05 -9.93 18.43
N LEU A 36 -0.91 -9.62 19.30
CA LEU A 36 -2.24 -9.18 18.91
C LEU A 36 -2.79 -8.12 19.88
N VAL A 37 -3.89 -7.49 19.48
CA VAL A 37 -4.62 -6.50 20.26
C VAL A 37 -6.03 -6.98 20.51
N LEU A 38 -6.46 -6.93 21.78
CA LEU A 38 -7.87 -7.03 22.16
C LEU A 38 -8.51 -5.65 22.16
N VAL A 39 -9.72 -5.56 21.63
CA VAL A 39 -10.56 -4.37 21.74
C VAL A 39 -11.99 -4.77 22.09
N ARG A 40 -12.64 -4.00 22.96
CA ARG A 40 -14.07 -4.14 23.25
C ARG A 40 -14.86 -3.03 22.56
N ARG A 41 -16.00 -3.38 21.95
CA ARG A 41 -17.01 -2.43 21.47
C ARG A 41 -18.39 -2.88 21.93
N GLY A 42 -18.97 -2.15 22.88
CA GLY A 42 -20.18 -2.57 23.57
C GLY A 42 -19.98 -3.94 24.23
N ASP A 43 -20.78 -4.92 23.82
CA ASP A 43 -20.71 -6.30 24.33
C ASP A 43 -19.80 -7.21 23.48
N GLU A 44 -19.35 -6.74 22.31
CA GLU A 44 -18.46 -7.50 21.42
C GLU A 44 -16.98 -7.28 21.79
N VAL A 45 -16.18 -8.32 21.59
CA VAL A 45 -14.72 -8.26 21.76
C VAL A 45 -14.06 -8.81 20.50
N PHE A 46 -13.06 -8.09 20.00
CA PHE A 46 -12.33 -8.44 18.80
C PHE A 46 -10.85 -8.64 19.12
N ALA A 47 -10.20 -9.51 18.35
CA ALA A 47 -8.77 -9.79 18.41
C ALA A 47 -8.17 -9.69 17.01
N PHE A 48 -7.18 -8.81 16.83
CA PHE A 48 -6.52 -8.58 15.55
C PHE A 48 -5.01 -8.33 15.72
N GLY A 49 -4.23 -8.45 14.64
CA GLY A 49 -2.77 -8.42 14.72
C GLY A 49 -2.26 -7.11 15.29
N ALA A 50 -1.17 -7.14 16.07
CA ALA A 50 -0.68 -5.94 16.75
C ALA A 50 -0.05 -4.89 15.82
N HIS A 51 0.34 -5.29 14.61
CA HIS A 51 1.10 -4.46 13.68
C HIS A 51 0.35 -4.23 12.38
N CYS A 52 0.35 -2.98 11.91
CA CYS A 52 -0.19 -2.60 10.63
C CYS A 52 0.57 -3.30 9.49
N THR A 53 -0.15 -3.91 8.55
CA THR A 53 0.43 -4.60 7.38
C THR A 53 1.07 -3.67 6.34
N HIS A 54 0.99 -2.36 6.52
CA HIS A 54 1.73 -1.41 5.69
C HIS A 54 3.21 -1.39 6.10
N TYR A 55 3.58 -0.63 7.13
CA TYR A 55 4.97 -0.47 7.61
C TYR A 55 5.13 -0.90 9.08
N GLY A 56 4.26 -1.78 9.60
CA GLY A 56 4.42 -2.32 10.95
C GLY A 56 4.02 -1.39 12.09
N GLY A 57 3.31 -0.28 11.82
CA GLY A 57 2.89 0.65 12.87
C GLY A 57 2.05 -0.03 13.97
N PRO A 58 2.28 0.27 15.26
CA PRO A 58 1.66 -0.43 16.38
C PRO A 58 0.18 -0.05 16.48
N LEU A 59 -0.71 -1.00 16.19
CA LEU A 59 -2.15 -0.72 16.11
C LEU A 59 -2.78 -0.42 17.47
N ALA A 60 -2.18 -0.89 18.57
CA ALA A 60 -2.61 -0.57 19.93
C ALA A 60 -2.47 0.93 20.28
N GLU A 61 -1.58 1.65 19.59
CA GLU A 61 -1.43 3.11 19.73
C GLU A 61 -2.32 3.88 18.75
N GLY A 62 -3.10 3.14 17.95
CA GLY A 62 -4.01 3.69 16.95
C GLY A 62 -5.29 4.27 17.55
N LEU A 63 -6.26 4.49 16.66
CA LEU A 63 -7.58 5.01 17.03
C LEU A 63 -8.67 4.03 16.60
N ILE A 64 -9.57 3.75 17.52
CA ILE A 64 -10.80 3.03 17.22
C ILE A 64 -11.86 4.03 16.75
N VAL A 65 -12.42 3.78 15.56
CA VAL A 65 -13.49 4.58 14.97
C VAL A 65 -14.55 3.61 14.47
N ASP A 66 -15.73 3.62 15.09
CA ASP A 66 -16.78 2.62 14.84
C ASP A 66 -16.19 1.19 14.90
N ASP A 67 -16.52 0.33 13.95
CA ASP A 67 -16.01 -1.05 13.87
C ASP A 67 -14.64 -1.14 13.16
N THR A 68 -13.80 -0.10 13.28
CA THR A 68 -12.49 -0.04 12.63
C THR A 68 -11.37 0.41 13.55
N VAL A 69 -10.14 -0.01 13.24
CA VAL A 69 -8.90 0.51 13.83
C VAL A 69 -8.11 1.28 12.78
N ARG A 70 -7.59 2.45 13.17
CA ARG A 70 -6.70 3.28 12.35
C ARG A 70 -5.29 3.24 12.89
N CYS A 71 -4.34 2.88 12.03
CA CYS A 71 -2.91 2.90 12.33
C CYS A 71 -2.45 4.33 12.70
N PRO A 72 -1.62 4.50 13.76
CA PRO A 72 -1.18 5.81 14.22
C PRO A 72 -0.21 6.51 13.26
N TRP A 73 0.49 5.77 12.39
CA TRP A 73 1.53 6.34 11.53
C TRP A 73 0.97 6.94 10.24
N HIS A 74 0.15 6.16 9.52
CA HIS A 74 -0.31 6.52 8.18
C HIS A 74 -1.83 6.38 8.00
N HIS A 75 -2.57 6.15 9.08
CA HIS A 75 -4.03 6.04 9.08
C HIS A 75 -4.62 4.93 8.19
N ALA A 76 -3.82 3.91 7.84
CA ALA A 76 -4.34 2.65 7.30
C ALA A 76 -5.48 2.16 8.20
N CYS A 77 -6.57 1.71 7.59
CA CYS A 77 -7.81 1.43 8.30
C CYS A 77 -8.18 -0.03 8.12
N PHE A 78 -8.43 -0.73 9.23
CA PHE A 78 -8.78 -2.15 9.23
C PHE A 78 -10.12 -2.38 9.90
N SER A 79 -10.90 -3.32 9.36
CA SER A 79 -12.12 -3.81 9.99
C SER A 79 -11.79 -4.61 11.25
N LEU A 80 -12.43 -4.31 12.38
CA LEU A 80 -12.28 -5.10 13.61
C LEU A 80 -12.87 -6.51 13.47
N ARG A 81 -13.82 -6.70 12.54
CA ARG A 81 -14.59 -7.95 12.41
C ARG A 81 -13.83 -9.04 11.67
N ASN A 82 -13.00 -8.65 10.70
CA ASN A 82 -12.33 -9.59 9.80
C ASN A 82 -10.93 -9.15 9.37
N GLY A 83 -10.43 -8.02 9.90
CA GLY A 83 -9.08 -7.54 9.63
C GLY A 83 -8.90 -6.89 8.25
N GLU A 84 -9.95 -6.83 7.44
CA GLU A 84 -9.89 -6.33 6.06
C GLU A 84 -9.31 -4.91 6.01
N ALA A 85 -8.37 -4.66 5.10
CA ALA A 85 -7.83 -3.34 4.84
C ALA A 85 -8.85 -2.50 4.07
N LEU A 86 -9.60 -1.67 4.80
CA LEU A 86 -10.69 -0.84 4.26
C LEU A 86 -10.20 0.46 3.64
N ARG A 87 -9.03 0.96 4.05
CA ARG A 87 -8.40 2.14 3.48
C ARG A 87 -6.89 2.00 3.37
N ALA A 88 -6.36 2.54 2.29
CA ALA A 88 -4.95 2.78 2.05
C ALA A 88 -4.27 3.49 3.25
N PRO A 89 -2.95 3.34 3.44
CA PRO A 89 -2.01 2.72 2.50
C PRO A 89 -1.80 1.21 2.68
N ALA A 90 -2.42 0.56 3.67
CA ALA A 90 -2.31 -0.89 3.80
C ALA A 90 -2.94 -1.60 2.61
N LEU A 91 -2.19 -2.57 2.07
CA LEU A 91 -2.65 -3.41 0.96
C LEU A 91 -3.19 -4.74 1.45
N ASP A 92 -2.78 -5.24 2.62
CA ASP A 92 -3.16 -6.57 3.11
C ASP A 92 -3.98 -6.49 4.40
N PRO A 93 -4.91 -7.42 4.64
CA PRO A 93 -5.64 -7.46 5.90
C PRO A 93 -4.70 -7.78 7.07
N VAL A 94 -5.06 -7.33 8.28
CA VAL A 94 -4.45 -7.85 9.51
C VAL A 94 -5.05 -9.22 9.84
N PRO A 95 -4.30 -10.15 10.45
CA PRO A 95 -4.88 -11.38 10.95
C PRO A 95 -5.89 -11.09 12.06
N CYS A 96 -6.93 -11.91 12.15
CA CYS A 96 -7.92 -11.89 13.22
C CYS A 96 -8.02 -13.25 13.90
N TRP A 97 -8.45 -13.27 15.15
CA TRP A 97 -8.66 -14.49 15.92
C TRP A 97 -10.09 -14.61 16.40
N ARG A 98 -10.57 -15.84 16.54
CA ARG A 98 -11.86 -16.09 17.18
C ARG A 98 -11.71 -15.76 18.65
N VAL A 99 -12.69 -15.01 19.17
CA VAL A 99 -12.76 -14.62 20.58
C VAL A 99 -13.96 -15.31 21.21
N GLU A 100 -13.73 -15.97 22.34
CA GLU A 100 -14.79 -16.61 23.13
C GLU A 100 -14.87 -15.95 24.51
N ARG A 101 -16.09 -15.65 24.96
CA ARG A 101 -16.34 -15.17 26.31
C ARG A 101 -16.93 -16.30 27.15
N LEU A 102 -16.26 -16.64 28.25
CA LEU A 102 -16.76 -17.59 29.25
C LEU A 102 -16.85 -16.86 30.59
N GLY A 103 -18.08 -16.49 30.98
CA GLY A 103 -18.31 -15.66 32.16
C GLY A 103 -17.70 -14.27 32.03
N ASP A 104 -16.77 -13.95 32.93
CA ASP A 104 -16.03 -12.69 33.00
C ASP A 104 -14.66 -12.74 32.31
N ARG A 105 -14.33 -13.83 31.60
CA ARG A 105 -13.05 -13.97 30.90
C ARG A 105 -13.22 -14.10 29.40
N ILE A 106 -12.30 -13.45 28.69
CA ILE A 106 -12.15 -13.42 27.23
C ILE A 106 -11.00 -14.35 26.85
N PHE A 107 -11.24 -15.31 25.97
CA PHE A 107 -10.23 -16.23 25.48
C PHE A 107 -10.02 -16.01 23.98
N VAL A 108 -8.77 -15.81 23.58
CA VAL A 108 -8.38 -15.85 22.17
C VAL A 108 -8.19 -17.32 21.77
N ARG A 109 -8.76 -17.70 20.62
CA ARG A 109 -8.72 -19.06 20.09
C ARG A 109 -7.89 -19.10 18.81
N GLU A 110 -8.26 -19.93 17.85
CA GLU A 110 -7.56 -20.01 16.56
C GLU A 110 -7.74 -18.74 15.71
N LYS A 111 -6.80 -18.54 14.78
CA LYS A 111 -6.92 -17.52 13.73
C LYS A 111 -8.14 -17.78 12.86
N VAL A 112 -8.88 -16.73 12.57
CA VAL A 112 -9.96 -16.76 11.59
C VAL A 112 -9.32 -16.70 10.21
N SER A 113 -9.60 -17.71 9.38
CA SER A 113 -9.22 -17.65 7.98
C SER A 113 -10.02 -16.54 7.28
N PRO A 114 -9.40 -15.73 6.39
CA PRO A 114 -10.14 -14.78 5.59
C PRO A 114 -11.30 -15.49 4.89
N SER A 115 -12.49 -14.89 4.89
CA SER A 115 -13.61 -15.43 4.12
C SER A 115 -13.21 -15.50 2.66
N ALA A 116 -13.48 -16.62 1.99
CA ALA A 116 -13.27 -16.73 0.55
C ALA A 116 -13.97 -15.56 -0.17
N PRO A 117 -13.40 -15.04 -1.28
CA PRO A 117 -14.06 -14.04 -2.10
C PRO A 117 -15.50 -14.46 -2.37
N LYS A 118 -16.46 -13.55 -2.19
CA LYS A 118 -17.82 -13.80 -2.66
C LYS A 118 -17.72 -14.00 -4.16
N ARG A 119 -18.15 -15.16 -4.68
CA ARG A 119 -18.22 -15.36 -6.14
C ARG A 119 -19.27 -14.39 -6.68
N GLY A 120 -18.82 -13.28 -7.28
CA GLY A 120 -19.71 -12.39 -8.02
C GLY A 120 -20.31 -13.15 -9.20
N THR A 121 -21.62 -13.07 -9.38
CA THR A 121 -22.32 -13.85 -10.41
C THR A 121 -22.49 -13.12 -11.74
N GLU A 122 -22.15 -11.83 -11.84
CA GLU A 122 -22.15 -11.08 -13.10
C GLU A 122 -21.10 -9.96 -13.07
N GLY A 123 -20.36 -9.77 -14.18
CA GLY A 123 -19.35 -8.73 -14.33
C GLY A 123 -18.97 -8.53 -15.80
N PRO A 124 -18.25 -7.45 -16.15
CA PRO A 124 -17.84 -7.19 -17.53
C PRO A 124 -16.95 -8.32 -18.07
N SER A 125 -17.06 -8.59 -19.37
CA SER A 125 -16.29 -9.64 -20.07
C SER A 125 -14.77 -9.50 -19.94
N SER A 126 -14.27 -8.29 -19.72
CA SER A 126 -12.89 -7.97 -19.37
C SER A 126 -12.83 -6.61 -18.68
N VAL A 127 -11.83 -6.40 -17.84
CA VAL A 127 -11.51 -5.08 -17.25
C VAL A 127 -10.12 -4.64 -17.69
N VAL A 128 -10.02 -3.43 -18.20
CA VAL A 128 -8.75 -2.76 -18.50
C VAL A 128 -8.60 -1.56 -17.56
N ILE A 129 -7.45 -1.47 -16.90
CA ILE A 129 -7.07 -0.36 -16.03
C ILE A 129 -5.92 0.38 -16.70
N VAL A 130 -6.11 1.65 -17.04
CA VAL A 130 -5.07 2.51 -17.61
C VAL A 130 -4.39 3.28 -16.50
N GLY A 131 -3.18 2.87 -16.14
CA GLY A 131 -2.36 3.47 -15.10
C GLY A 131 -1.83 2.44 -14.10
N GLY A 132 -0.52 2.16 -14.15
CA GLY A 132 0.19 1.26 -13.22
C GLY A 132 0.61 1.92 -11.91
N GLY A 133 -0.19 2.84 -11.36
CA GLY A 133 0.04 3.46 -10.06
C GLY A 133 -0.70 2.76 -8.91
N ALA A 134 -0.58 3.31 -7.69
CA ALA A 134 -1.27 2.78 -6.51
C ALA A 134 -2.80 2.64 -6.70
N ALA A 135 -3.43 3.59 -7.39
CA ALA A 135 -4.87 3.53 -7.69
C ALA A 135 -5.23 2.34 -8.59
N GLY A 136 -4.45 2.11 -9.66
CA GLY A 136 -4.68 1.00 -10.58
C GLY A 136 -4.45 -0.36 -9.93
N LEU A 137 -3.40 -0.47 -9.10
CA LEU A 137 -3.14 -1.68 -8.31
C LEU A 137 -4.25 -1.93 -7.29
N ALA A 138 -4.68 -0.91 -6.53
CA ALA A 138 -5.74 -1.04 -5.54
C ALA A 138 -7.07 -1.49 -6.18
N ALA A 139 -7.41 -0.95 -7.35
CA ALA A 139 -8.58 -1.39 -8.09
C ALA A 139 -8.46 -2.84 -8.57
N ALA A 140 -7.29 -3.25 -9.07
CA ALA A 140 -7.06 -4.63 -9.50
C ALA A 140 -7.14 -5.62 -8.34
N ASP A 141 -6.55 -5.28 -7.18
CA ASP A 141 -6.63 -6.09 -5.96
C ASP A 141 -8.08 -6.20 -5.48
N MET A 142 -8.80 -5.08 -5.42
CA MET A 142 -10.20 -5.07 -4.97
C MET A 142 -11.11 -5.87 -5.90
N LEU A 143 -10.92 -5.79 -7.22
CA LEU A 143 -11.66 -6.64 -8.16
C LEU A 143 -11.47 -8.12 -7.84
N ARG A 144 -10.23 -8.55 -7.54
CA ARG A 144 -9.96 -9.95 -7.18
C ARG A 144 -10.53 -10.31 -5.81
N ARG A 145 -10.52 -9.41 -4.83
CA ARG A 145 -11.12 -9.62 -3.51
C ARG A 145 -12.63 -9.75 -3.55
N GLU A 146 -13.29 -8.94 -4.38
CA GLU A 146 -14.74 -8.98 -4.62
C GLU A 146 -15.15 -10.09 -5.60
N GLY A 147 -14.21 -10.97 -5.97
CA GLY A 147 -14.49 -12.19 -6.73
C GLY A 147 -14.67 -12.00 -8.24
N TYR A 148 -14.21 -10.88 -8.81
CA TYR A 148 -14.11 -10.76 -10.26
C TYR A 148 -13.10 -11.77 -10.80
N ASP A 149 -13.58 -12.74 -11.57
CA ASP A 149 -12.77 -13.84 -12.12
C ASP A 149 -12.32 -13.62 -13.56
N GLY A 150 -12.83 -12.57 -14.21
CA GLY A 150 -12.59 -12.30 -15.63
C GLY A 150 -11.19 -11.76 -15.95
N PRO A 151 -10.88 -11.63 -17.26
CA PRO A 151 -9.64 -11.02 -17.74
C PRO A 151 -9.45 -9.61 -17.17
N LEU A 152 -8.29 -9.37 -16.55
CA LEU A 152 -7.94 -8.11 -15.92
C LEU A 152 -6.55 -7.68 -16.39
N THR A 153 -6.47 -6.53 -17.06
CA THR A 153 -5.19 -5.97 -17.54
C THR A 153 -4.95 -4.60 -16.93
N ILE A 154 -3.78 -4.40 -16.33
CA ILE A 154 -3.24 -3.08 -16.00
C ILE A 154 -2.29 -2.68 -17.12
N VAL A 155 -2.55 -1.54 -17.76
CA VAL A 155 -1.71 -0.94 -18.80
C VAL A 155 -0.95 0.23 -18.20
N SER A 156 0.38 0.22 -18.31
CA SER A 156 1.26 1.24 -17.73
C SER A 156 2.29 1.73 -18.72
N ALA A 157 2.46 3.05 -18.80
CA ALA A 157 3.58 3.66 -19.52
C ALA A 157 4.92 3.46 -18.79
N ASP A 158 4.91 3.17 -17.50
CA ASP A 158 6.12 2.95 -16.71
C ASP A 158 6.76 1.60 -17.07
N ALA A 159 8.09 1.55 -16.97
CA ALA A 159 8.90 0.34 -17.13
C ALA A 159 8.82 -0.60 -15.93
N SER A 160 8.51 -0.06 -14.75
CA SER A 160 8.41 -0.80 -13.51
C SER A 160 6.97 -1.25 -13.24
N PRO A 161 6.76 -2.32 -12.46
CA PRO A 161 5.46 -2.57 -11.85
C PRO A 161 5.04 -1.40 -10.94
N PRO A 162 3.78 -1.37 -10.48
CA PRO A 162 3.34 -0.42 -9.45
C PRO A 162 4.31 -0.34 -8.27
N VAL A 163 4.78 0.88 -7.99
CA VAL A 163 5.75 1.18 -6.92
C VAL A 163 5.15 2.09 -5.85
N ASP A 164 5.70 2.00 -4.64
CA ASP A 164 5.50 3.00 -3.60
C ASP A 164 6.16 4.30 -4.08
N ARG A 165 5.37 5.29 -4.51
CA ARG A 165 5.91 6.58 -4.97
C ARG A 165 6.40 7.47 -3.82
N PRO A 166 5.73 7.51 -2.65
CA PRO A 166 6.24 8.24 -1.48
C PRO A 166 7.68 7.93 -1.08
N ILE A 167 8.16 6.69 -1.23
CA ILE A 167 9.54 6.33 -0.88
C ILE A 167 10.59 6.89 -1.86
N LEU A 168 10.18 7.24 -3.09
CA LEU A 168 11.07 7.71 -4.16
C LEU A 168 11.68 9.08 -3.91
N SER A 169 11.08 9.92 -3.06
CA SER A 169 11.65 11.20 -2.60
C SER A 169 12.32 11.09 -1.23
N LYS A 170 12.16 9.95 -0.54
CA LYS A 170 12.58 9.72 0.84
C LYS A 170 13.71 8.68 0.88
N ASP A 171 13.51 7.57 1.57
CA ASP A 171 14.54 6.57 1.90
C ASP A 171 15.26 6.01 0.68
N TYR A 172 14.55 5.81 -0.45
CA TYR A 172 15.20 5.34 -1.67
C TYR A 172 16.13 6.41 -2.24
N LEU A 173 15.65 7.65 -2.35
CA LEU A 173 16.46 8.76 -2.78
C LEU A 173 17.55 9.11 -1.78
N ALA A 174 17.38 8.91 -0.48
CA ALA A 174 18.42 9.11 0.53
C ALA A 174 19.49 8.00 0.51
N GLY A 175 19.13 6.81 0.03
CA GLY A 175 20.02 5.65 -0.05
C GLY A 175 19.92 4.70 1.15
N THR A 176 18.82 4.77 1.90
CA THR A 176 18.52 3.94 3.07
C THR A 176 17.50 2.82 2.77
N ALA A 177 16.72 2.92 1.69
CA ALA A 177 15.83 1.86 1.23
C ALA A 177 16.48 1.01 0.12
N GLN A 178 16.22 -0.30 0.17
CA GLN A 178 16.64 -1.24 -0.87
C GLN A 178 15.69 -1.20 -2.06
N GLU A 179 16.21 -1.48 -3.26
CA GLU A 179 15.46 -1.41 -4.52
C GLU A 179 14.31 -2.44 -4.60
N ASP A 180 14.46 -3.59 -3.97
CA ASP A 180 13.45 -4.66 -3.88
C ASP A 180 12.27 -4.30 -2.98
N TRP A 181 12.38 -3.26 -2.13
CA TRP A 181 11.29 -2.77 -1.29
C TRP A 181 10.34 -1.82 -2.04
N ILE A 182 10.74 -1.37 -3.24
CA ILE A 182 10.05 -0.31 -3.97
C ILE A 182 8.75 -0.78 -4.66
N PRO A 183 8.68 -1.99 -5.25
CA PRO A 183 7.42 -2.53 -5.79
C PRO A 183 6.37 -2.73 -4.69
N LEU A 184 5.13 -2.31 -4.94
CA LEU A 184 4.02 -2.50 -4.00
C LEU A 184 3.59 -3.96 -3.83
N ARG A 185 3.89 -4.79 -4.84
CA ARG A 185 3.63 -6.23 -4.86
C ARG A 185 4.78 -6.95 -5.55
N PRO A 186 5.15 -8.16 -5.09
CA PRO A 186 6.12 -9.00 -5.78
C PRO A 186 5.58 -9.47 -7.14
N SER A 187 6.46 -9.98 -8.01
CA SER A 187 6.09 -10.34 -9.39
C SER A 187 5.12 -11.52 -9.48
N ASP A 188 5.25 -12.48 -8.58
CA ASP A 188 4.36 -13.64 -8.45
C ASP A 188 2.92 -13.27 -8.12
N TYR A 189 2.71 -12.23 -7.31
CA TYR A 189 1.38 -11.74 -6.93
C TYR A 189 0.47 -11.51 -8.14
N TYR A 190 0.97 -10.88 -9.21
CA TYR A 190 0.17 -10.59 -10.41
C TYR A 190 -0.22 -11.87 -11.14
N ARG A 191 0.72 -12.81 -11.29
CA ARG A 191 0.47 -14.12 -11.91
C ARG A 191 -0.56 -14.91 -11.10
N ASP A 192 -0.35 -15.02 -9.80
CA ASP A 192 -1.17 -15.83 -8.91
C ASP A 192 -2.61 -15.29 -8.82
N ARG A 193 -2.79 -13.98 -9.02
CA ARG A 193 -4.09 -13.32 -9.12
C ARG A 193 -4.60 -13.16 -10.56
N ARG A 194 -3.94 -13.73 -11.58
CA ARG A 194 -4.31 -13.57 -13.00
C ARG A 194 -4.51 -12.10 -13.41
N ILE A 195 -3.64 -11.22 -12.96
CA ILE A 195 -3.57 -9.82 -13.38
C ILE A 195 -2.52 -9.73 -14.48
N ASN A 196 -2.93 -9.39 -15.69
CA ASN A 196 -2.01 -9.12 -16.78
C ASN A 196 -1.43 -7.71 -16.61
N LEU A 197 -0.11 -7.59 -16.50
CA LEU A 197 0.57 -6.32 -16.33
C LEU A 197 1.31 -5.97 -17.63
N LEU A 198 0.73 -5.04 -18.39
CA LEU A 198 1.27 -4.57 -19.65
C LEU A 198 2.07 -3.28 -19.42
N LEU A 199 3.38 -3.43 -19.23
CA LEU A 199 4.34 -2.34 -19.00
C LEU A 199 4.83 -1.73 -20.33
N HIS A 200 5.55 -0.61 -20.25
CA HIS A 200 6.08 0.10 -21.42
C HIS A 200 5.01 0.44 -22.48
N SER A 201 3.76 0.57 -22.06
CA SER A 201 2.60 0.65 -22.94
C SER A 201 1.80 1.89 -22.60
N ARG A 202 2.06 2.95 -23.36
CA ARG A 202 1.34 4.21 -23.23
C ARG A 202 0.07 4.18 -24.08
N VAL A 203 -1.06 4.47 -23.45
CA VAL A 203 -2.34 4.66 -24.14
C VAL A 203 -2.38 6.07 -24.75
N SER A 204 -2.59 6.15 -26.05
CA SER A 204 -2.64 7.40 -26.82
C SER A 204 -4.07 7.89 -27.07
N SER A 205 -5.04 6.99 -27.16
CA SER A 205 -6.44 7.35 -27.36
C SER A 205 -7.43 6.31 -26.84
N LEU A 206 -8.68 6.75 -26.67
CA LEU A 206 -9.82 5.95 -26.23
C LEU A 206 -10.97 6.09 -27.24
N ASP A 207 -11.37 4.97 -27.86
CA ASP A 207 -12.58 4.87 -28.66
C ASP A 207 -13.70 4.27 -27.80
N THR A 208 -14.58 5.13 -27.27
CA THR A 208 -15.69 4.69 -26.42
C THR A 208 -16.81 3.98 -27.18
N LYS A 209 -16.96 4.25 -28.49
CA LYS A 209 -17.97 3.60 -29.33
C LYS A 209 -17.59 2.15 -29.59
N ARG A 210 -16.31 1.91 -29.90
CA ARG A 210 -15.76 0.56 -30.10
C ARG A 210 -15.28 -0.10 -28.80
N ARG A 211 -15.31 0.61 -27.68
CA ARG A 211 -14.82 0.15 -26.36
C ARG A 211 -13.39 -0.38 -26.44
N ARG A 212 -12.50 0.44 -26.99
CA ARG A 212 -11.11 0.10 -27.28
C ARG A 212 -10.17 1.23 -26.89
N ILE A 213 -9.07 0.90 -26.22
CA ILE A 213 -7.92 1.80 -26.09
C ILE A 213 -6.93 1.56 -27.23
N VAL A 214 -6.21 2.59 -27.63
CA VAL A 214 -5.11 2.49 -28.62
C VAL A 214 -3.82 2.87 -27.92
N LEU A 215 -2.80 2.04 -28.10
CA LEU A 215 -1.45 2.27 -27.59
C LEU A 215 -0.67 3.14 -28.58
N GLU A 216 0.44 3.74 -28.13
CA GLU A 216 1.31 4.55 -29.01
C GLU A 216 1.92 3.74 -30.17
N ASN A 217 2.10 2.43 -30.01
CA ASN A 217 2.56 1.54 -31.08
C ASN A 217 1.46 1.20 -32.12
N GLY A 218 0.25 1.73 -31.96
CA GLY A 218 -0.89 1.50 -32.85
C GLY A 218 -1.71 0.24 -32.53
N GLU A 219 -1.22 -0.64 -31.65
CA GLU A 219 -2.02 -1.76 -31.15
C GLU A 219 -3.21 -1.24 -30.36
N GLY A 220 -4.28 -2.03 -30.26
CA GLY A 220 -5.40 -1.64 -29.42
C GLY A 220 -6.02 -2.81 -28.70
N LEU A 221 -6.55 -2.49 -27.53
CA LEU A 221 -7.08 -3.44 -26.57
C LEU A 221 -8.55 -3.12 -26.31
N GLU A 222 -9.41 -4.09 -26.56
CA GLU A 222 -10.85 -4.01 -26.28
C GLU A 222 -11.13 -4.27 -24.81
N PHE A 223 -12.22 -3.69 -24.30
CA PHE A 223 -12.58 -3.82 -22.89
C PHE A 223 -14.10 -3.99 -22.66
N GLY A 224 -14.43 -4.84 -21.68
CA GLY A 224 -15.77 -4.88 -21.07
C GLY A 224 -15.98 -3.73 -20.06
N ALA A 225 -14.96 -3.30 -19.36
CA ALA A 225 -14.99 -2.07 -18.57
C ALA A 225 -13.60 -1.44 -18.55
N LEU A 226 -13.58 -0.11 -18.47
CA LEU A 226 -12.35 0.68 -18.45
C LEU A 226 -12.29 1.50 -17.18
N LEU A 227 -11.17 1.43 -16.47
CA LEU A 227 -10.83 2.35 -15.39
C LEU A 227 -9.66 3.23 -15.83
N LEU A 228 -9.83 4.55 -15.78
CA LEU A 228 -8.75 5.51 -15.96
C LEU A 228 -8.15 5.84 -14.60
N ALA A 229 -6.93 5.35 -14.36
CA ALA A 229 -6.15 5.53 -13.14
C ALA A 229 -4.78 6.17 -13.45
N THR A 230 -4.74 7.09 -14.42
CA THR A 230 -3.52 7.66 -15.02
C THR A 230 -2.72 8.56 -14.08
N GLY A 231 -3.35 9.06 -13.00
CA GLY A 231 -2.71 10.02 -12.11
C GLY A 231 -2.37 11.32 -12.83
N ALA A 232 -1.19 11.87 -12.54
CA ALA A 232 -0.70 13.13 -13.11
C ALA A 232 0.78 13.04 -13.53
N ASP A 233 1.18 13.95 -14.40
CA ASP A 233 2.57 14.17 -14.82
C ASP A 233 3.15 15.45 -14.21
N PRO A 234 4.47 15.53 -13.99
CA PRO A 234 5.13 16.77 -13.57
C PRO A 234 4.94 17.88 -14.61
N VAL A 235 4.68 19.10 -14.14
CA VAL A 235 4.72 20.29 -15.00
C VAL A 235 6.15 20.46 -15.51
N ARG A 236 6.31 20.43 -16.84
CA ARG A 236 7.62 20.62 -17.47
C ARG A 236 7.90 22.12 -17.58
N LEU A 237 9.01 22.56 -17.00
CA LEU A 237 9.42 23.96 -16.98
C LEU A 237 10.33 24.24 -18.19
N PRO A 238 9.95 25.17 -19.09
CA PRO A 238 10.87 25.64 -20.12
C PRO A 238 11.95 26.50 -19.45
N ILE A 239 13.18 26.02 -19.42
CA ILE A 239 14.33 26.75 -18.88
C ILE A 239 15.30 27.00 -20.03
N GLU A 240 15.36 28.25 -20.48
CA GLU A 240 16.25 28.65 -21.56
C GLU A 240 17.71 28.38 -21.17
N GLY A 241 18.45 27.71 -22.07
CA GLY A 241 19.86 27.35 -21.86
C GLY A 241 20.11 26.15 -20.95
N ALA A 242 19.08 25.54 -20.34
CA ALA A 242 19.25 24.29 -19.61
C ALA A 242 19.27 23.11 -20.59
N ALA A 243 20.33 22.30 -20.54
CA ALA A 243 20.35 21.04 -21.27
C ALA A 243 19.38 20.06 -20.60
N ASP A 244 18.64 19.26 -21.40
CA ASP A 244 17.73 18.22 -20.88
C ASP A 244 18.43 17.26 -19.91
N SER A 245 19.73 17.03 -20.11
CA SER A 245 20.58 16.20 -19.24
C SER A 245 20.89 16.79 -17.85
N GLN A 246 20.49 18.05 -17.61
CA GLN A 246 20.63 18.75 -16.34
C GLN A 246 19.29 18.89 -15.61
N LEU A 247 18.16 18.68 -16.30
CA LEU A 247 16.82 18.81 -15.76
C LEU A 247 16.26 17.44 -15.40
N HIS A 248 16.05 17.23 -14.11
CA HIS A 248 15.44 16.01 -13.60
C HIS A 248 14.10 16.34 -12.94
N TYR A 249 13.14 15.46 -13.15
CA TYR A 249 11.84 15.47 -12.48
C TYR A 249 11.76 14.23 -11.61
N LEU A 250 10.88 14.21 -10.62
CA LEU A 250 10.67 13.05 -9.76
C LEU A 250 9.20 12.63 -9.80
N ARG A 251 8.90 11.56 -10.52
CA ARG A 251 7.55 10.97 -10.57
C ARG A 251 7.55 9.46 -10.65
N THR A 252 8.46 8.89 -11.43
CA THR A 252 8.57 7.47 -11.72
C THR A 252 9.77 6.86 -10.98
N PHE A 253 9.83 5.53 -10.95
CA PHE A 253 10.99 4.86 -10.39
C PHE A 253 12.27 5.17 -11.20
N ALA A 254 12.14 5.24 -12.52
CA ALA A 254 13.23 5.60 -13.43
C ALA A 254 13.76 7.02 -13.16
N ASP A 255 12.87 7.97 -12.88
CA ASP A 255 13.24 9.33 -12.50
C ASP A 255 14.13 9.34 -11.24
N SER A 256 13.71 8.64 -10.19
CA SER A 256 14.48 8.57 -8.94
C SER A 256 15.85 7.93 -9.18
N LYS A 257 15.93 6.86 -9.98
CA LYS A 257 17.21 6.24 -10.36
C LYS A 257 18.11 7.21 -11.12
N ALA A 258 17.55 7.98 -12.06
CA ALA A 258 18.29 8.97 -12.82
C ALA A 258 18.86 10.07 -11.91
N ILE A 259 18.07 10.56 -10.94
CA ILE A 259 18.52 11.52 -9.94
C ILE A 259 19.65 10.93 -9.10
N ILE A 260 19.50 9.70 -8.58
CA ILE A 260 20.55 9.03 -7.78
C ILE A 260 21.84 8.85 -8.58
N ALA A 261 21.74 8.42 -9.84
CA ALA A 261 22.89 8.25 -10.72
C ALA A 261 23.61 9.58 -10.97
N LYS A 262 22.86 10.68 -11.20
CA LYS A 262 23.44 12.01 -11.39
C LYS A 262 24.07 12.55 -10.10
N ALA A 263 23.38 12.35 -8.98
CA ALA A 263 23.79 12.76 -7.64
C ALA A 263 25.17 12.21 -7.24
N ALA A 264 25.54 11.02 -7.72
CA ALA A 264 26.85 10.41 -7.45
C ALA A 264 28.07 11.26 -7.89
N SER A 265 27.88 12.19 -8.84
CA SER A 265 28.94 13.09 -9.34
C SER A 265 28.63 14.57 -9.10
N ALA A 266 27.46 14.89 -8.55
CA ALA A 266 27.00 16.26 -8.37
C ALA A 266 27.61 16.89 -7.12
N LYS A 267 28.10 18.13 -7.24
CA LYS A 267 28.53 18.93 -6.07
C LYS A 267 27.42 19.82 -5.52
N ARG A 268 26.52 20.28 -6.39
CA ARG A 268 25.46 21.24 -6.11
C ARG A 268 24.21 20.87 -6.89
N VAL A 269 23.05 20.96 -6.26
CA VAL A 269 21.75 20.77 -6.88
C VAL A 269 20.87 21.96 -6.52
N VAL A 270 20.05 22.41 -7.46
CA VAL A 270 18.99 23.38 -7.20
C VAL A 270 17.67 22.64 -7.26
N VAL A 271 16.86 22.73 -6.20
CA VAL A 271 15.50 22.18 -6.19
C VAL A 271 14.52 23.28 -6.57
N VAL A 272 13.81 23.10 -7.67
CA VAL A 272 12.78 24.05 -8.14
C VAL A 272 11.42 23.58 -7.67
N GLY A 273 10.92 24.22 -6.60
CA GLY A 273 9.63 23.93 -5.96
C GLY A 273 9.78 23.62 -4.47
N ALA A 274 8.97 24.27 -3.63
CA ALA A 274 9.06 24.19 -2.16
C ALA A 274 7.86 23.46 -1.53
N SER A 275 7.24 22.54 -2.26
CA SER A 275 6.21 21.63 -1.72
C SER A 275 6.85 20.49 -0.91
N PHE A 276 6.03 19.63 -0.31
CA PHE A 276 6.51 18.44 0.41
C PHE A 276 7.54 17.64 -0.38
N ILE A 277 7.27 17.34 -1.66
CA ILE A 277 8.20 16.57 -2.51
C ILE A 277 9.53 17.32 -2.69
N GLY A 278 9.49 18.64 -2.91
CA GLY A 278 10.70 19.44 -3.06
C GLY A 278 11.56 19.45 -1.78
N LEU A 279 10.93 19.61 -0.62
CA LEU A 279 11.60 19.57 0.68
C LEU A 279 12.17 18.17 1.00
N GLU A 280 11.43 17.10 0.70
CA GLU A 280 11.90 15.72 0.84
C GLU A 280 13.11 15.45 -0.05
N VAL A 281 13.06 15.85 -1.33
CA VAL A 281 14.18 15.72 -2.26
C VAL A 281 15.41 16.47 -1.76
N ALA A 282 15.24 17.72 -1.29
CA ALA A 282 16.33 18.49 -0.72
C ALA A 282 16.95 17.77 0.49
N ALA A 283 16.13 17.30 1.43
CA ALA A 283 16.60 16.56 2.61
C ALA A 283 17.34 15.26 2.22
N SER A 284 16.80 14.48 1.30
CA SER A 284 17.40 13.23 0.82
C SER A 284 18.73 13.45 0.11
N LEU A 285 18.86 14.51 -0.69
CA LEU A 285 20.13 14.88 -1.33
C LEU A 285 21.16 15.40 -0.31
N ARG A 286 20.72 16.15 0.70
CA ARG A 286 21.58 16.55 1.84
C ARG A 286 22.10 15.35 2.61
N ALA A 287 21.28 14.31 2.82
CA ALA A 287 21.70 13.05 3.45
C ALA A 287 22.80 12.33 2.65
N ARG A 288 22.88 12.55 1.33
CA ARG A 288 23.97 12.09 0.46
C ARG A 288 25.20 13.02 0.44
N GLY A 289 25.22 14.09 1.24
CA GLY A 289 26.33 15.04 1.30
C GLY A 289 26.35 16.08 0.17
N ILE A 290 25.28 16.20 -0.62
CA ILE A 290 25.20 17.14 -1.73
C ILE A 290 24.82 18.53 -1.21
N LEU A 291 25.40 19.59 -1.77
CA LEU A 291 24.93 20.95 -1.47
C LEU A 291 23.62 21.22 -2.21
N VAL A 292 22.59 21.62 -1.47
CA VAL A 292 21.27 22.00 -1.99
C VAL A 292 21.02 23.46 -1.66
#